data_AF-A0A1E7F189-F1
#
_entry.id   AF-A0A1E7F189-F1
#
_cell.length_a   1.000
_cell.length_b   1.000
_cell.length_c   1.000
_cell.angle_alpha   90.00
_cell.angle_beta   90.00
_cell.angle_gamma   90.00
#
_symmetry.space_group_name_H-M   'P 1'
#
loop_
_entity.id
_entity.type
_entity.pdbx_description
1 polymer ?
#
loop_
_entity_poly.entity_id
_entity_poly.type
_entity_poly.pdbx_seq_one_letter_code
_entity_poly.pdbx_strand_id
1 'polypeptide(L)' 'LLVTGEDTVRGMHIANLDTVVVVGRPAGPDEYIHIAGRTGRAGRSGKVISVLSEQHTAAIKGWETILNIDF' A
#
# COMPACT_ATOMS: atom_id res chain seq x y z
N LEU A 1 -11.07 -10.77 5.81
CA LEU A 1 -10.75 -10.23 4.47
C LEU A 1 -11.69 -9.06 4.20
N LEU A 2 -11.15 -7.88 3.88
CA LEU A 2 -11.92 -6.70 3.48
C LEU A 2 -11.40 -6.24 2.11
N VAL A 3 -12.31 -5.90 1.20
CA VAL A 3 -12.00 -5.36 -0.13
C VAL A 3 -12.71 -4.03 -0.27
N THR A 4 -11.96 -2.98 -0.62
CA THR A 4 -12.45 -1.59 -0.58
C THR A 4 -11.49 -0.68 -1.35
N GLY A 5 -11.97 0.49 -1.81
CA GLY A 5 -11.15 1.53 -2.42
C GLY A 5 -10.63 2.54 -1.39
N GLU A 6 -9.58 3.30 -1.74
CA GLU A 6 -8.97 4.30 -0.84
C GLU A 6 -9.99 5.31 -0.31
N ASP A 7 -10.85 5.84 -1.20
CA ASP A 7 -11.86 6.83 -0.82
C ASP A 7 -12.87 6.29 0.22
N THR A 8 -13.11 4.98 0.23
CA THR A 8 -14.10 4.34 1.09
C THR A 8 -13.54 3.96 2.47
N VAL A 9 -12.22 3.87 2.63
CA VAL A 9 -11.59 3.55 3.92
C VAL A 9 -11.32 4.76 4.80
N ARG A 10 -11.48 5.98 4.27
CA ARG A 10 -11.30 7.21 5.05
C ARG A 10 -12.30 7.25 6.19
N GLY A 11 -11.80 7.40 7.43
CA GLY A 11 -12.61 7.36 8.65
C GLY A 11 -12.86 5.95 9.21
N MET A 12 -12.51 4.89 8.50
CA MET A 12 -12.63 3.53 9.00
C MET A 12 -11.40 3.16 9.84
N HIS A 13 -11.61 2.92 11.14
CA HIS A 13 -10.54 2.52 12.05
C HIS A 13 -10.29 1.02 11.96
N ILE A 14 -9.52 0.62 10.94
CA ILE A 14 -9.06 -0.77 10.78
C ILE A 14 -7.66 -0.86 11.42
N ALA A 15 -7.62 -1.34 12.66
CA ALA A 15 -6.37 -1.51 13.39
C ALA A 15 -5.75 -2.88 13.11
N ASN A 16 -4.41 -2.94 13.23
CA ASN A 16 -3.65 -4.19 13.36
C ASN A 16 -3.77 -5.16 12.17
N LEU A 17 -3.71 -4.68 10.93
CA LEU A 17 -3.62 -5.59 9.79
C LEU A 17 -2.22 -6.21 9.71
N ASP A 18 -2.14 -7.53 9.51
CA ASP A 18 -0.88 -8.24 9.27
C ASP A 18 -0.42 -8.12 7.81
N THR A 19 -1.38 -7.96 6.89
CA THR A 19 -1.10 -7.87 5.45
C THR A 19 -2.05 -6.89 4.76
N VAL A 20 -1.48 -6.08 3.87
CA VAL A 20 -2.18 -5.18 2.95
C VAL A 20 -1.89 -5.64 1.52
N VAL A 21 -2.93 -5.75 0.70
CA VAL A 21 -2.79 -6.08 -0.73
C VAL A 21 -3.27 -4.88 -1.54
N VAL A 22 -2.36 -4.25 -2.27
CA VAL A 22 -2.63 -3.13 -3.16
C VAL A 22 -2.89 -3.70 -4.55
N VAL A 23 -4.11 -3.57 -5.07
CA VAL A 23 -4.48 -4.09 -6.39
C VAL A 23 -4.63 -2.92 -7.37
N GLY A 24 -3.92 -3.00 -8.49
CA GLY A 24 -3.83 -1.92 -9.48
C GLY A 24 -2.71 -0.92 -9.17
N ARG A 25 -2.66 0.16 -9.95
CA ARG A 25 -1.70 1.23 -9.77
C ARG A 25 -2.30 2.33 -8.88
N PRO A 26 -1.69 2.66 -7.72
CA PRO A 26 -2.05 3.87 -6.97
C PRO A 26 -1.88 5.13 -7.84
N ALA A 27 -2.60 6.20 -7.53
CA ALA A 27 -2.47 7.48 -8.22
C ALA A 27 -1.05 8.06 -8.07
N GLY A 28 -0.40 7.80 -6.94
CA GLY A 28 0.96 8.26 -6.65
C GLY A 28 1.60 7.58 -5.43
N PRO A 29 2.86 7.96 -5.12
CA PRO A 29 3.61 7.42 -3.99
C PRO A 29 2.97 7.71 -2.63
N ASP A 30 2.36 8.88 -2.47
CA ASP A 30 1.69 9.29 -1.22
C ASP A 30 0.50 8.38 -0.91
N GLU A 31 -0.32 8.07 -1.93
CA GLU A 31 -1.44 7.15 -1.79
C GLU A 31 -0.95 5.74 -1.44
N TYR A 32 0.12 5.29 -2.08
CA TYR A 32 0.72 3.99 -1.75
C TYR A 32 1.13 3.90 -0.28
N ILE A 33 1.83 4.92 0.26
CA ILE A 33 2.22 4.95 1.67
C ILE A 33 1.01 4.99 2.60
N HIS A 34 -0.02 5.78 2.28
CA HIS A 34 -1.24 5.83 3.10
C HIS A 34 -1.95 4.48 3.21
N ILE A 35 -1.98 3.71 2.11
CA ILE A 35 -2.55 2.35 2.09
C ILE A 35 -1.62 1.37 2.81
N ALA A 36 -0.32 1.40 2.52
CA ALA A 36 0.69 0.54 3.14
C ALA A 36 0.77 0.71 4.67
N GLY A 37 0.61 1.94 5.17
CA GLY A 37 0.64 2.28 6.61
C GLY A 37 -0.50 1.69 7.45
N ARG A 38 -1.42 0.91 6.84
CA ARG A 38 -2.46 0.15 7.55
C ARG A 38 -1.91 -1.11 8.23
N THR A 39 -0.73 -1.59 7.83
CA THR A 39 0.02 -2.66 8.50
C THR A 39 1.26 -2.11 9.22
N GLY A 40 2.02 -2.96 9.93
CA GLY A 40 3.32 -2.59 10.50
C GLY A 40 3.28 -1.58 11.67
N ARG A 41 2.12 -1.44 12.34
CA ARG A 41 1.93 -0.44 13.41
C ARG A 41 2.40 -0.95 14.78
N ALA A 42 2.76 -0.01 15.65
CA ALA A 42 3.18 -0.27 17.04
C ALA A 42 4.39 -1.21 17.15
N GLY A 43 5.39 -1.02 16.27
CA GLY A 43 6.63 -1.80 16.28
C GLY A 43 6.52 -3.23 15.76
N ARG A 44 5.34 -3.64 15.28
CA ARG A 44 5.15 -4.94 14.63
C ARG A 44 5.56 -4.87 13.17
N SER A 45 6.05 -5.98 12.62
CA SER A 45 6.24 -6.14 11.18
C SER A 45 4.88 -6.20 10.47
N GLY A 46 4.84 -5.72 9.23
CA GLY A 46 3.68 -5.81 8.36
C GLY A 46 4.10 -6.26 6.96
N LYS A 47 3.19 -6.88 6.22
CA LYS A 47 3.43 -7.26 4.82
C LYS A 47 2.58 -6.42 3.88
N VAL A 48 3.20 -5.89 2.84
CA VAL A 48 2.51 -5.22 1.74
C VAL A 48 2.76 -6.02 0.47
N ILE A 49 1.72 -6.31 -0.30
CA ILE A 49 1.80 -7.02 -1.58
C ILE A 49 1.16 -6.13 -2.63
N SER A 50 1.91 -5.78 -3.66
CA SER A 50 1.42 -5.00 -4.78
C SER A 50 1.10 -5.93 -5.95
N VAL A 51 -0.14 -5.91 -6.44
CA VAL A 51 -0.62 -6.69 -7.59
C VAL A 51 -0.99 -5.71 -8.70
N LEU A 52 -0.15 -5.61 -9.72
CA LEU A 52 -0.29 -4.65 -10.80
C LEU A 52 0.12 -5.30 -12.14
N SER A 53 -0.32 -4.69 -13.24
CA SER A 53 0.13 -5.10 -14.58
C SER A 53 1.60 -4.75 -14.79
N GLU A 54 2.26 -5.49 -15.68
CA GLU A 54 3.66 -5.27 -16.07
C GLU A 54 3.90 -3.81 -16.50
N GLN A 55 2.97 -3.25 -17.28
CA GLN A 55 3.00 -1.86 -17.76
C GLN A 55 3.09 -0.82 -16.63
N HIS A 56 2.50 -1.11 -15.47
CA HIS A 56 2.52 -0.22 -14.32
C HIS A 56 3.72 -0.45 -13.40
N THR A 57 4.48 -1.53 -13.59
CA THR A 57 5.59 -1.90 -12.70
C THR A 57 6.72 -0.88 -12.78
N ALA A 58 7.05 -0.40 -13.98
CA ALA A 58 8.05 0.64 -14.17
C ALA A 58 7.70 1.95 -13.45
N ALA A 59 6.41 2.31 -13.41
CA ALA A 59 5.95 3.53 -12.75
C ALA A 59 6.12 3.47 -11.23
N ILE A 60 5.85 2.31 -10.60
CA ILE A 60 6.00 2.17 -9.14
C ILE A 60 7.46 1.99 -8.72
N LYS A 61 8.29 1.31 -9.53
CA LYS A 61 9.73 1.16 -9.24
C LYS A 61 10.44 2.52 -9.15
N GLY A 62 9.98 3.52 -9.89
CA GLY A 62 10.46 4.91 -9.75
C GLY A 62 10.22 5.53 -8.36
N TRP A 63 9.34 4.95 -7.54
CA TRP A 63 9.06 5.43 -6.18
C TRP A 63 10.00 4.85 -5.13
N GLU A 64 10.77 3.79 -5.41
CA GLU A 64 11.66 3.14 -4.44
C GLU A 64 12.61 4.14 -3.77
N THR A 65 13.24 5.00 -4.57
CA THR A 65 14.15 6.04 -4.08
C THR A 65 13.45 7.07 -3.20
N ILE A 66 12.23 7.47 -3.57
CA ILE A 66 11.49 8.54 -2.88
C ILE A 66 10.89 8.02 -1.57
N LEU A 67 10.42 6.77 -1.59
CA LEU A 67 9.79 6.12 -0.45
C LEU A 67 10.80 5.39 0.45
N ASN A 68 12.05 5.23 -0.01
CA ASN A 68 13.10 4.47 0.66
C ASN A 68 12.64 3.03 1.00
N ILE A 69 12.10 2.34 -0.01
CA ILE A 69 11.64 0.95 0.08
C ILE A 69 12.16 0.13 -1.11
N ASP A 70 12.10 -1.19 -0.98
CA ASP A 70 12.31 -2.15 -2.05
C ASP A 70 10.98 -2.92 -2.25
N PHE A 71 10.43 -2.89 -3.48
CA PHE A 71 9.19 -3.59 -3.82
C PHE A 71 9.41 -5.06 -4.17
#